data_AF-A0A1I2FIC1-F1
#
_entry.id   AF-A0A1I2FIC1-F1
#
_cell.length_a   1.000
_cell.length_b   1.000
_cell.length_c   1.000
_cell.angle_alpha   90.00
_cell.angle_beta   90.00
_cell.angle_gamma   90.00
#
_symmetry.space_group_name_H-M   'P 1'
#
loop_
_entity.id
_entity.type
_entity.pdbx_description
1 polymer ?
#
loop_
_entity_poly.entity_id
_entity_poly.type
_entity_poly.pdbx_seq_one_letter_code
_entity_poly.pdbx_strand_id
1 'polypeptide(L)' 'MEDIIYNFTVSYEGAEIQVRITETEIDEEVFFYVEIPGEEKFEIFLSEDDEWVTNDENGLEEDLILLIGDKFESMQS' A
#
# COMPACT_ATOMS: atom_id res chain seq x y z
N MET A 1 13.10 12.86 -6.24
CA MET A 1 12.31 13.00 -7.49
C MET A 1 10.94 13.62 -7.15
N GLU A 2 10.01 13.77 -8.11
CA GLU A 2 8.61 14.07 -7.77
C GLU A 2 7.94 12.78 -7.27
N ASP A 3 7.03 12.89 -6.29
CA ASP A 3 6.28 11.74 -5.78
C ASP A 3 5.41 11.12 -6.89
N ILE A 4 5.43 9.79 -7.02
CA ILE A 4 4.54 9.07 -7.94
C ILE A 4 3.30 8.62 -7.18
N ILE A 5 2.12 8.96 -7.70
CA ILE A 5 0.85 8.67 -7.04
C ILE A 5 0.06 7.64 -7.85
N TYR A 6 -0.26 6.53 -7.21
CA TYR A 6 -1.10 5.47 -7.72
C TYR A 6 -2.46 5.51 -7.04
N ASN A 7 -3.54 5.51 -7.82
CA ASN A 7 -4.90 5.49 -7.29
C ASN A 7 -5.63 4.31 -7.90
N PHE A 8 -6.17 3.45 -7.07
CA PHE A 8 -6.95 2.29 -7.50
C PHE A 8 -7.99 1.91 -6.46
N THR A 9 -8.79 0.91 -6.80
CA THR A 9 -9.83 0.39 -5.93
C THR A 9 -9.62 -1.09 -5.76
N VAL A 10 -9.78 -1.57 -4.53
CA VAL A 10 -9.72 -2.97 -4.17
C VAL A 10 -11.06 -3.43 -3.63
N SER A 11 -11.45 -4.67 -3.94
CA SER A 11 -12.66 -5.28 -3.40
C SER A 11 -12.29 -6.16 -2.21
N TYR A 12 -12.75 -5.80 -1.02
CA TYR A 12 -12.45 -6.51 0.22
C TYR A 12 -13.74 -6.72 1.01
N GLU A 13 -14.02 -7.96 1.43
CA GLU A 13 -15.25 -8.36 2.13
C GLU A 13 -16.59 -7.89 1.49
N GLY A 14 -16.59 -7.69 0.17
CA GLY A 14 -17.77 -7.19 -0.56
C GLY A 14 -17.95 -5.67 -0.54
N ALA A 15 -17.00 -4.92 0.02
CA ALA A 15 -16.89 -3.48 -0.10
C ALA A 15 -15.81 -3.06 -1.11
N GLU A 16 -15.99 -1.91 -1.76
CA GLU A 16 -14.98 -1.30 -2.62
C GLU A 16 -14.21 -0.24 -1.82
N ILE A 17 -12.93 -0.50 -1.60
CA ILE A 17 -12.02 0.37 -0.84
C ILE A 17 -11.18 1.15 -1.84
N GLN A 18 -11.22 2.48 -1.75
CA GLN A 18 -10.33 3.34 -2.52
C GLN A 18 -8.97 3.40 -1.84
N VAL A 19 -7.93 3.19 -2.62
CA VAL A 19 -6.55 3.12 -2.12
C VAL A 19 -5.70 4.08 -2.93
N ARG A 20 -4.94 4.89 -2.22
CA ARG A 20 -3.91 5.75 -2.80
C ARG A 20 -2.55 5.33 -2.27
N ILE A 21 -1.62 5.03 -3.17
CA ILE A 21 -0.22 4.78 -2.82
C ILE A 21 0.62 5.93 -3.35
N THR A 22 1.46 6.48 -2.49
CA THR A 22 2.47 7.48 -2.85
C THR A 22 3.84 6.84 -2.73
N GLU A 23 4.55 6.75 -3.84
CA GLU A 23 5.96 6.36 -3.90
C GLU A 23 6.82 7.61 -3.70
N THR A 24 7.65 7.59 -2.66
CA THR A 24 8.52 8.70 -2.27
C THR A 24 9.95 8.20 -2.16
N GLU A 25 10.87 8.84 -2.88
CA GLU A 25 12.31 8.54 -2.82
C GLU A 25 13.01 9.52 -1.87
N ILE A 26 13.62 9.00 -0.80
CA ILE A 26 14.34 9.75 0.24
C ILE A 26 15.71 9.10 0.45
N ASP A 27 16.80 9.85 0.31
CA ASP A 27 18.16 9.37 0.58
C ASP A 27 18.53 8.04 -0.12
N GLU A 28 18.14 7.87 -1.39
CA GLU A 28 18.33 6.65 -2.21
C GLU A 28 17.47 5.44 -1.78
N GLU A 29 16.57 5.61 -0.81
CA GLU A 29 15.58 4.64 -0.38
C GLU A 29 14.19 5.00 -0.94
N VAL A 30 13.41 3.99 -1.32
CA VAL A 30 12.05 4.16 -1.85
C VAL A 30 11.04 3.70 -0.79
N PHE A 31 10.11 4.58 -0.46
CA PHE A 31 9.05 4.35 0.51
C PHE A 31 7.69 4.37 -0.17
N PHE A 32 6.80 3.47 0.26
CA PHE A 32 5.43 3.39 -0.25
C PHE A 32 4.44 3.70 0.87
N TYR A 33 3.78 4.84 0.75
CA TYR A 33 2.76 5.25 1.72
C TYR A 33 1.36 5.05 1.19
N VAL A 34 0.54 4.36 1.97
CA VAL A 34 -0.85 4.05 1.64
C VAL A 34 -1.79 4.97 2.41
N GLU A 35 -2.78 5.50 1.69
CA GLU A 35 -3.89 6.27 2.23
C GLU A 35 -5.20 5.60 1.83
N ILE A 36 -6.00 5.22 2.83
CA ILE A 36 -7.36 4.69 2.67
C ILE A 36 -8.33 5.67 3.34
N PRO A 37 -9.45 6.06 2.70
CA PRO A 37 -10.42 6.94 3.33
C PRO A 37 -11.00 6.34 4.62
N GLY A 38 -10.73 7.01 5.75
CA GLY A 38 -11.19 6.58 7.06
C GLY A 38 -10.12 5.94 7.94
N GLU A 39 -8.98 5.56 7.34
CA GLU A 39 -7.84 4.96 8.03
C GLU A 39 -6.71 5.97 8.19
N GLU A 40 -5.82 5.73 9.16
CA GLU A 40 -4.58 6.49 9.27
C GLU A 40 -3.65 6.15 8.10
N LYS A 41 -2.83 7.11 7.68
CA LYS A 41 -1.83 6.88 6.63
C LYS A 41 -0.74 5.95 7.18
N PHE A 42 -0.43 4.90 6.43
CA PHE A 42 0.58 3.90 6.81
C PHE A 42 1.59 3.65 5.70
N GLU A 43 2.66 2.94 6.03
CA GLU A 43 3.72 2.53 5.10
C GLU A 43 3.61 1.04 4.83
N ILE A 44 3.74 0.65 3.56
CA ILE A 44 3.90 -0.75 3.15
C ILE A 44 5.28 -0.97 2.55
N PHE A 45 5.78 -2.19 2.69
CA PHE A 45 7.06 -2.61 2.14
C PHE A 45 7.04 -4.12 1.87
N LEU A 46 7.95 -4.56 1.01
CA LEU A 46 8.13 -5.98 0.72
C LEU A 46 9.06 -6.59 1.79
N SER A 47 8.59 -7.66 2.44
CA SER A 47 9.35 -8.41 3.42
C SER A 47 10.44 -9.29 2.78
N GLU A 48 11.27 -9.94 3.60
CA GLU A 48 12.26 -10.92 3.12
C GLU A 48 11.62 -12.18 2.49
N ASP A 49 10.34 -12.43 2.76
CA ASP A 49 9.56 -13.56 2.24
C ASP A 49 8.79 -13.20 0.95
N ASP A 50 9.11 -12.07 0.31
CA ASP A 50 8.41 -11.53 -0.87
C ASP A 50 6.91 -11.25 -0.60
N GLU A 51 6.54 -10.93 0.65
CA GLU A 51 5.17 -10.60 1.03
C GLU A 51 5.03 -9.11 1.39
N TRP A 52 3.93 -8.50 0.96
CA TRP A 52 3.62 -7.11 1.29
C TRP A 52 3.15 -7.00 2.73
N VAL A 53 3.86 -6.22 3.53
CA VAL A 53 3.59 -6.02 4.96
C VAL A 53 3.49 -4.52 5.26
N THR A 54 2.92 -4.20 6.43
CA THR A 54 2.78 -2.83 6.92
C THR A 54 3.49 -2.65 8.26
N ASN A 55 4.00 -1.45 8.51
CA ASN A 55 4.49 -1.05 9.84
C ASN A 55 3.35 -0.57 10.75
N ASP A 56 2.12 -0.53 10.26
CA ASP A 56 0.96 -0.07 11.04
C ASP A 56 0.52 -1.09 12.09
N GLU A 57 0.56 -0.68 13.35
CA GLU A 57 0.07 -1.45 14.49
C GLU A 57 -1.43 -1.17 14.79
N ASN A 58 -2.08 -0.28 14.03
CA ASN A 58 -3.44 0.20 14.31
C ASN A 58 -4.55 -0.74 13.79
N GLY A 59 -4.20 -1.83 13.12
CA GLY A 59 -5.09 -3.00 13.00
C GLY A 59 -5.80 -3.15 11.66
N LEU A 60 -5.21 -2.70 10.56
CA LEU A 60 -5.61 -3.21 9.25
C LEU A 60 -5.34 -4.72 9.17
N GLU A 61 -6.27 -5.43 8.56
CA GLU A 61 -6.14 -6.87 8.38
C GLU A 61 -5.02 -7.20 7.39
N GLU A 62 -4.20 -8.18 7.73
CA GLU A 62 -3.06 -8.62 6.91
C GLU A 62 -3.51 -8.99 5.48
N ASP A 63 -4.66 -9.64 5.33
CA ASP A 63 -5.27 -9.96 4.02
C ASP A 63 -5.51 -8.72 3.15
N LEU A 64 -5.94 -7.59 3.74
CA LEU A 64 -6.16 -6.35 3.00
C LEU A 64 -4.83 -5.76 2.53
N ILE A 65 -3.79 -5.80 3.36
CA ILE A 65 -2.45 -5.31 3.02
C ILE A 65 -1.87 -6.10 1.85
N LEU A 66 -1.94 -7.43 1.92
CA LEU A 66 -1.51 -8.32 0.84
C LEU A 66 -2.25 -7.99 -0.46
N LEU A 67 -3.57 -7.85 -0.40
CA LEU A 67 -4.39 -7.56 -1.58
C LEU A 67 -4.09 -6.19 -2.21
N ILE A 68 -3.78 -5.19 -1.39
CA ILE A 68 -3.31 -3.87 -1.86
C ILE A 68 -1.96 -3.99 -2.54
N GLY A 69 -1.02 -4.71 -1.92
CA GLY A 69 0.33 -4.94 -2.41
C GLY A 69 0.36 -5.67 -3.75
N ASP A 70 -0.34 -6.81 -3.86
CA ASP A 70 -0.51 -7.56 -5.11
C ASP A 70 -1.09 -6.69 -6.22
N LYS A 71 -2.13 -5.90 -5.88
CA LYS A 71 -2.77 -5.02 -6.86
C LYS A 71 -1.80 -3.94 -7.35
N PHE A 72 -1.02 -3.38 -6.44
CA PHE A 72 -0.02 -2.37 -6.73
C PHE A 72 1.11 -2.92 -7.61
N GLU A 73 1.68 -4.07 -7.26
CA GLU A 73 2.72 -4.73 -8.04
C GLU A 73 2.24 -5.04 -9.46
N SER A 74 1.01 -5.54 -9.60
CA SER A 74 0.40 -5.80 -10.90
C SER A 74 0.21 -4.52 -11.75
N MET A 75 0.20 -3.33 -11.15
CA MET A 75 0.11 -2.06 -11.87
C MET A 75 1.48 -1.50 -12.29
N GLN A 76 2.55 -1.91 -11.60
CA GLN A 76 3.93 -1.51 -11.93
C GLN A 76 4.58 -2.41 -13.00
N SER A 77 4.09 -3.65 -13.16
CA SER A 77 4.53 -4.62 -14.18
C SER A 77 4.11 -4.29 -15.63
#